data_AF-A0A939XJW3-F1
#
_entry.id   AF-A0A939XJW3-F1
#
_cell.length_a   1.000
_cell.length_b   1.000
_cell.length_c   1.000
_cell.angle_alpha   90.00
_cell.angle_beta   90.00
_cell.angle_gamma   90.00
#
_symmetry.space_group_name_H-M   'P 1'
#
loop_
_entity.id
_entity.type
_entity.pdbx_description
1 polymer ?
#
loop_
_entity_poly.entity_id
_entity_poly.type
_entity_poly.pdbx_seq_one_letter_code
_entity_poly.pdbx_strand_id
1 'polypeptide(L)'
;MKKHIVLIFASLGVLLMLVYRPLWELFVNGNTLAAMGNLNWTVMHSAPFIIAFYICYIWLIPDFLFRNKLKTFWIANILVFIAIFLIKYPVLQMFSYVNFNGYLTFLIPNLLTDCLVIGTAIGIRYYMKSVEDLEKERDNQKAELQWLKNQLNPHFLFNTMNNISSQI
;
A
#
# COMPACT_ATOMS: atom_id res chain seq x y z
N MET A 1 -3.23 -14.13 -2.49
CA MET A 1 -2.38 -14.47 -1.32
C MET A 1 -1.09 -13.65 -1.27
N LYS A 2 -0.23 -13.65 -2.32
CA LYS A 2 1.03 -12.88 -2.35
C LYS A 2 0.87 -11.35 -2.20
N LYS A 3 -0.23 -10.78 -2.71
CA LYS A 3 -0.54 -9.32 -2.63
C LYS A 3 -0.71 -8.79 -1.20
N HIS A 4 -1.29 -9.59 -0.30
CA HIS A 4 -1.46 -9.19 1.11
C HIS A 4 -0.16 -9.32 1.91
N ILE A 5 0.71 -10.26 1.52
CA ILE A 5 1.94 -10.58 2.25
C ILE A 5 2.92 -9.40 2.22
N VAL A 6 3.11 -8.73 1.07
CA VAL A 6 4.02 -7.58 0.96
C VAL A 6 3.54 -6.39 1.79
N LEU A 7 2.23 -6.14 1.78
CA LEU A 7 1.59 -5.13 2.65
C LEU A 7 1.77 -5.44 4.13
N ILE A 8 1.62 -6.72 4.49
CA ILE A 8 1.81 -7.21 5.86
C ILE A 8 3.28 -7.06 6.29
N PHE A 9 4.26 -7.40 5.44
CA PHE A 9 5.68 -7.25 5.78
C PHE A 9 6.13 -5.78 5.90
N ALA A 10 5.65 -4.89 5.02
CA ALA A 10 5.95 -3.46 5.11
C ALA A 10 5.35 -2.82 6.38
N SER A 11 4.13 -3.22 6.75
CA SER A 11 3.48 -2.78 7.99
C SER A 11 4.10 -3.41 9.25
N LEU A 12 4.59 -4.64 9.17
CA LEU A 12 5.35 -5.31 10.25
C LEU A 12 6.67 -4.62 10.57
N GLY A 13 7.40 -4.15 9.55
CA GLY A 13 8.64 -3.40 9.76
C GLY A 13 8.42 -2.11 10.54
N VAL A 14 7.35 -1.38 10.23
CA VAL A 14 6.93 -0.18 10.98
C VAL A 14 6.50 -0.57 12.39
N LEU A 15 5.68 -1.61 12.57
CA LEU A 15 5.28 -2.12 13.89
C LEU A 15 6.48 -2.50 14.77
N LEU A 16 7.53 -3.10 14.22
CA LEU A 16 8.73 -3.46 14.97
C LEU A 16 9.51 -2.22 15.44
N MET A 17 9.60 -1.17 14.64
CA MET A 17 10.20 0.11 15.05
C MET A 17 9.38 0.81 16.14
N LEU A 18 8.05 0.64 16.13
CA LEU A 18 7.15 1.23 17.12
C LEU A 18 7.28 0.59 18.50
N VAL A 19 7.65 -0.69 18.55
CA VAL A 19 7.67 -1.45 19.81
C VAL A 19 9.08 -1.47 20.43
N TYR A 20 10.12 -1.05 19.70
CA TYR A 20 11.50 -1.00 20.20
C TYR A 20 11.66 -0.16 21.48
N ARG A 21 11.20 1.11 21.47
CA ARG A 21 11.37 2.04 22.59
C ARG A 21 10.65 1.58 23.88
N PRO A 22 9.38 1.15 23.87
CA PRO A 22 8.74 0.63 25.08
C PRO A 22 9.34 -0.70 25.55
N LEU A 23 9.81 -1.57 24.65
CA LEU A 23 10.49 -2.82 25.05
C LEU A 23 11.83 -2.53 25.72
N TRP A 24 12.62 -1.59 25.20
CA TRP A 24 13.88 -1.19 25.82
C TRP A 24 13.66 -0.73 27.27
N GLU A 25 12.66 0.12 27.48
CA GLU A 25 12.33 0.63 28.82
C GLU A 25 11.88 -0.48 29.78
N LEU A 26 11.14 -1.47 29.27
CA LEU A 26 10.65 -2.60 30.06
C LEU A 26 11.76 -3.59 30.42
N PHE A 27 12.58 -3.97 29.45
CA PHE A 27 13.54 -5.08 29.59
C PHE A 27 14.93 -4.62 30.05
N VAL A 28 15.33 -3.39 29.78
CA VAL A 28 16.64 -2.85 30.18
C VAL A 28 16.53 -2.04 31.46
N ASN A 29 15.57 -1.11 31.53
CA ASN A 29 15.43 -0.21 32.67
C ASN A 29 14.48 -0.76 33.75
N GLY A 30 13.68 -1.79 33.45
CA GLY A 30 12.71 -2.36 34.38
C GLY A 30 11.55 -1.42 34.75
N ASN A 31 11.39 -0.31 34.03
CA ASN A 31 10.42 0.74 34.36
C ASN A 31 9.12 0.54 33.58
N THR A 32 8.16 -0.14 34.20
CA THR A 32 6.85 -0.46 33.62
C THR A 32 6.03 0.78 33.29
N LEU A 33 6.06 1.81 34.14
CA LEU A 33 5.31 3.05 33.92
C LEU A 33 5.85 3.82 32.71
N ALA A 34 7.18 3.95 32.61
CA ALA A 34 7.81 4.60 31.46
C ALA A 34 7.61 3.79 30.17
N ALA A 35 7.63 2.45 30.24
CA ALA A 35 7.31 1.60 29.10
C ALA A 35 5.87 1.83 28.59
N MET A 36 4.88 1.92 29.48
CA MET A 36 3.49 2.24 29.11
C MET A 36 3.35 3.64 28.50
N GLY A 37 4.02 4.65 29.07
CA GLY A 37 4.03 6.01 28.52
C GLY A 37 4.65 6.07 27.12
N ASN A 38 5.78 5.39 26.92
CA ASN A 38 6.46 5.28 25.63
C ASN A 38 5.60 4.52 24.60
N LEU A 39 4.86 3.49 25.02
CA LEU A 39 3.96 2.75 24.15
C LEU A 39 2.83 3.65 23.66
N ASN A 40 2.16 4.36 24.58
CA ASN A 40 1.08 5.28 24.24
C ASN A 40 1.54 6.38 23.28
N TRP A 41 2.67 7.03 23.57
CA TRP A 41 3.25 8.05 22.68
C TRP A 41 3.50 7.50 21.27
N THR A 42 4.06 6.30 21.20
CA THR A 42 4.43 5.69 19.92
C THR A 42 3.20 5.29 19.11
N VAL A 43 2.17 4.72 19.73
CA VAL A 43 0.89 4.41 19.09
C VAL A 43 0.20 5.68 18.58
N MET A 44 0.12 6.71 19.41
CA MET A 44 -0.51 7.99 19.04
C MET A 44 0.24 8.71 17.92
N HIS A 45 1.56 8.60 17.87
CA HIS A 45 2.34 9.20 16.80
C HIS A 45 2.19 8.45 15.47
N SER A 46 2.05 7.12 15.50
CA SER A 46 2.11 6.26 14.32
C SER A 46 0.76 5.93 13.68
N ALA A 47 -0.29 5.78 14.49
CA ALA A 47 -1.63 5.44 13.99
C ALA A 47 -2.12 6.37 12.85
N PRO A 48 -1.89 7.70 12.90
CA PRO A 48 -2.33 8.58 11.81
C PRO A 48 -1.64 8.30 10.46
N PHE A 49 -0.37 7.90 10.47
CA PHE A 49 0.35 7.55 9.25
C PHE A 49 -0.17 6.26 8.62
N ILE A 50 -0.59 5.30 9.45
CA ILE A 50 -1.26 4.08 8.98
C ILE A 50 -2.59 4.44 8.30
N ILE A 51 -3.37 5.34 8.90
CA ILE A 51 -4.61 5.83 8.31
C ILE A 51 -4.35 6.54 6.97
N ALA A 52 -3.36 7.45 6.93
CA ALA A 52 -2.95 8.13 5.71
C ALA A 52 -2.52 7.15 4.60
N PHE A 53 -1.77 6.10 4.96
CA PHE A 53 -1.37 5.04 4.05
C PHE A 53 -2.59 4.38 3.41
N TYR A 54 -3.59 3.95 4.20
CA TYR A 54 -4.77 3.28 3.65
C TYR A 54 -5.65 4.21 2.82
N ILE A 55 -5.83 5.47 3.23
CA ILE A 55 -6.53 6.48 2.43
C ILE A 55 -5.83 6.64 1.08
N CYS A 56 -4.51 6.81 1.10
CA CYS A 56 -3.72 6.98 -0.12
C CYS A 56 -3.78 5.74 -1.02
N TYR A 57 -3.60 4.55 -0.42
CA TYR A 57 -3.55 3.27 -1.10
C TYR A 57 -4.89 2.84 -1.70
N ILE A 58 -6.01 2.99 -0.98
CA ILE A 58 -7.33 2.52 -1.40
C ILE A 58 -8.03 3.54 -2.31
N TRP A 59 -8.00 4.83 -1.95
CA TRP A 59 -8.79 5.86 -2.62
C TRP A 59 -7.95 6.75 -3.52
N LEU A 60 -6.92 7.41 -3.01
CA LEU A 60 -6.26 8.47 -3.79
C LEU A 60 -5.50 7.93 -5.00
N ILE A 61 -4.79 6.81 -4.86
CA ILE A 61 -4.03 6.24 -5.97
C ILE A 61 -4.94 5.73 -7.09
N PRO A 62 -5.94 4.85 -6.85
CA PRO A 62 -6.75 4.31 -7.94
C PRO A 62 -7.63 5.36 -8.62
N ASP A 63 -8.17 6.32 -7.86
CA ASP A 63 -9.14 7.28 -8.40
C ASP A 63 -8.50 8.55 -8.96
N PHE A 64 -7.32 8.95 -8.47
CA PHE A 64 -6.65 10.15 -8.96
C PHE A 64 -5.35 9.84 -9.70
N LEU A 65 -4.41 9.10 -9.08
CA LEU A 65 -3.09 8.87 -9.68
C LEU A 65 -3.20 8.05 -10.97
N PHE A 66 -3.89 6.91 -10.94
CA PHE A 66 -4.07 6.05 -12.11
C PHE A 66 -5.01 6.61 -13.18
N ARG A 67 -5.84 7.61 -12.84
CA ARG A 67 -6.68 8.35 -13.79
C ARG A 67 -6.01 9.61 -14.32
N ASN A 68 -4.71 9.77 -14.13
CA ASN A 68 -3.90 10.92 -14.55
C ASN A 68 -4.35 12.28 -13.97
N LYS A 69 -5.05 12.28 -12.83
CA LYS A 69 -5.49 13.49 -12.11
C LYS A 69 -4.46 13.90 -11.06
N LEU A 70 -3.23 14.19 -11.49
CA LEU A 70 -2.09 14.46 -10.60
C LEU A 70 -2.32 15.66 -9.66
N LYS A 71 -2.93 16.74 -10.15
CA LYS A 71 -3.23 17.92 -9.32
C LYS A 71 -4.15 17.57 -8.15
N THR A 72 -5.25 16.86 -8.43
CA THR A 72 -6.21 16.43 -7.42
C THR A 72 -5.58 15.44 -6.44
N PHE A 73 -4.70 14.55 -6.92
CA PHE A 73 -3.96 13.62 -6.06
C PHE A 73 -3.09 14.35 -5.03
N TRP A 74 -2.28 15.32 -5.46
CA TRP A 74 -1.40 16.06 -4.54
C TRP A 74 -2.19 16.96 -3.58
N ILE A 75 -3.24 17.63 -4.06
CA ILE A 75 -4.13 18.43 -3.21
C ILE A 75 -4.78 17.54 -2.15
N ALA A 76 -5.28 16.36 -2.52
CA ALA A 76 -5.90 15.44 -1.57
C ALA A 76 -4.92 14.95 -0.49
N ASN A 77 -3.67 14.62 -0.85
CA ASN A 77 -2.65 14.23 0.14
C ASN A 77 -2.32 15.39 1.09
N ILE A 78 -2.17 16.62 0.58
CA ILE A 78 -1.93 17.81 1.42
C ILE A 78 -3.10 18.02 2.39
N LEU A 79 -4.35 17.87 1.92
CA LEU A 79 -5.53 17.98 2.78
C LEU A 79 -5.56 16.91 3.88
N VAL A 80 -5.21 15.66 3.54
CA VAL A 80 -5.10 14.57 4.52
C VAL A 80 -4.01 14.87 5.56
N PHE A 81 -2.84 15.34 5.13
CA PHE A 81 -1.76 15.73 6.03
C PHE A 81 -2.19 16.85 6.98
N ILE A 82 -2.80 17.92 6.46
CA ILE A 82 -3.28 19.05 7.27
C ILE A 82 -4.34 18.58 8.26
N ALA A 83 -5.31 17.77 7.82
CA ALA A 83 -6.34 17.23 8.70
C ALA A 83 -5.74 16.40 9.84
N ILE A 84 -4.82 15.48 9.54
CA ILE A 84 -4.12 14.68 10.54
C ILE A 84 -3.33 15.58 11.50
N PHE A 85 -2.62 16.56 10.97
CA PHE A 85 -1.80 17.47 11.78
C PHE A 85 -2.67 18.32 12.73
N LEU A 86 -3.83 18.79 12.28
CA LEU A 86 -4.75 19.56 13.12
C LEU A 86 -5.42 18.69 14.19
N ILE A 87 -5.82 17.47 13.85
CA ILE A 87 -6.48 16.54 14.80
C ILE A 87 -5.49 16.02 15.85
N LYS A 88 -4.24 15.75 15.46
CA LYS A 88 -3.22 15.17 16.33
C LYS A 88 -2.77 16.13 17.43
N TYR A 89 -2.73 17.44 17.18
CA TYR A 89 -2.31 18.43 18.18
C TYR A 89 -3.12 18.40 19.50
N PRO A 90 -4.45 18.61 19.50
CA PRO A 90 -5.24 18.63 20.74
C PRO A 90 -5.21 17.28 21.45
N VAL A 91 -5.17 16.18 20.69
CA VAL A 91 -5.07 14.82 21.22
C VAL A 91 -3.74 14.64 21.98
N LEU A 92 -2.61 15.05 21.42
CA LEU A 92 -1.33 14.97 22.13
C LEU A 92 -1.23 15.95 23.31
N GLN A 93 -1.89 17.10 23.20
CA GLN A 93 -1.94 18.10 24.28
C GLN A 93 -2.75 17.59 25.49
N MET A 94 -3.82 16.83 25.28
CA MET A 94 -4.62 16.22 26.36
C MET A 94 -3.80 15.32 27.29
N PHE A 95 -2.77 14.67 26.76
CA PHE A 95 -1.85 13.81 27.53
C PHE A 95 -0.56 14.53 27.94
N SER A 96 -0.49 15.86 27.76
CA SER A 96 0.69 16.69 28.07
C SER A 96 1.98 16.21 27.40
N TYR A 97 1.88 15.53 26.24
CA TYR A 97 3.05 15.01 25.54
C TYR A 97 3.86 16.10 24.83
N VAL A 98 3.19 17.15 24.34
CA VAL A 98 3.82 18.24 23.60
C VAL A 98 3.07 19.55 23.83
N ASN A 99 3.82 20.64 23.88
CA ASN A 99 3.28 22.00 23.76
C ASN A 99 3.29 22.43 22.28
N PHE A 100 2.60 23.53 21.94
CA PHE A 100 2.50 24.03 20.56
C PHE A 100 3.86 24.16 19.84
N ASN A 101 4.84 24.80 20.48
CA ASN A 101 6.18 24.96 19.89
C ASN A 101 6.86 23.61 19.64
N GLY A 102 6.76 22.68 20.59
CA GLY A 102 7.30 21.33 20.43
C GLY A 102 6.58 20.57 19.31
N TYR A 103 5.27 20.76 19.17
CA TYR A 103 4.50 20.17 18.08
C TYR A 103 4.94 20.68 16.71
N LEU A 104 5.19 21.99 16.59
CA LEU A 104 5.73 22.60 15.38
C LEU A 104 7.13 22.08 15.01
N THR A 105 7.98 21.76 15.99
CA THR A 105 9.29 21.13 15.72
C THR A 105 9.15 19.79 14.99
N PHE A 106 8.05 19.07 15.21
CA PHE A 106 7.77 17.81 14.51
C PHE A 106 7.13 17.98 13.13
N LEU A 107 6.89 19.21 12.65
CA LEU A 107 6.24 19.44 11.35
C LEU A 107 7.07 18.86 10.19
N ILE A 108 8.37 19.17 10.11
CA ILE A 108 9.24 18.70 9.03
C ILE A 108 9.44 17.17 9.08
N PRO A 109 9.76 16.55 10.24
CA PRO A 109 9.82 15.09 10.33
C PRO A 109 8.52 14.39 9.95
N ASN A 110 7.36 14.95 10.35
CA ASN A 110 6.06 14.38 9.99
C ASN A 110 5.82 14.46 8.48
N LEU A 111 6.17 15.58 7.82
CA LEU A 111 6.07 15.73 6.37
C LEU A 111 6.95 14.73 5.63
N LEU A 112 8.20 14.55 6.08
CA LEU A 112 9.12 13.57 5.47
C LEU A 112 8.57 12.14 5.61
N THR A 113 8.03 11.81 6.78
CA THR A 113 7.40 10.51 7.03
C THR A 113 6.19 10.30 6.12
N ASP A 114 5.36 11.33 5.95
CA ASP A 114 4.19 11.28 5.06
C ASP A 114 4.60 11.10 3.58
N CYS A 115 5.66 11.78 3.13
CA CYS A 115 6.23 11.56 1.80
C CYS A 115 6.70 10.11 1.59
N LEU A 116 7.32 9.49 2.60
CA LEU A 116 7.70 8.07 2.54
C LEU A 116 6.48 7.15 2.51
N VAL A 117 5.44 7.46 3.28
CA VAL A 117 4.16 6.73 3.27
C VAL A 117 3.50 6.79 1.89
N ILE A 118 3.45 7.97 1.28
CA ILE A 118 2.90 8.15 -0.07
C ILE A 118 3.77 7.40 -1.09
N GLY A 119 5.09 7.55 -1.03
CA GLY A 119 6.02 6.89 -1.95
C GLY A 119 5.93 5.36 -1.90
N THR A 120 5.84 4.80 -0.69
CA THR A 120 5.65 3.35 -0.49
C THR A 120 4.29 2.88 -1.00
N ALA A 121 3.20 3.62 -0.72
CA ALA A 121 1.87 3.30 -1.23
C ALA A 121 1.85 3.29 -2.77
N ILE A 122 2.46 4.29 -3.40
CA ILE A 122 2.62 4.38 -4.86
C ILE A 122 3.38 3.16 -5.39
N GLY A 123 4.57 2.88 -4.84
CA GLY A 123 5.41 1.76 -5.27
C GLY A 123 4.68 0.42 -5.20
N ILE A 124 3.98 0.16 -4.09
CA ILE A 124 3.18 -1.07 -3.91
C ILE A 124 2.04 -1.12 -4.93
N ARG A 125 1.29 -0.04 -5.15
CA ARG A 125 0.16 -0.05 -6.11
C ARG A 125 0.63 -0.25 -7.55
N TYR A 126 1.75 0.35 -7.96
CA TYR A 126 2.32 0.12 -9.28
C TYR A 126 2.77 -1.32 -9.46
N TYR A 127 3.45 -1.90 -8.47
CA TYR A 127 3.82 -3.31 -8.48
C TYR A 127 2.59 -4.22 -8.61
N MET A 128 1.55 -3.98 -7.81
CA MET A 128 0.31 -4.76 -7.86
C MET A 128 -0.40 -4.65 -9.20
N LYS A 129 -0.44 -3.45 -9.79
CA LYS A 129 -1.01 -3.23 -11.12
C LYS A 129 -0.24 -4.03 -12.18
N SER A 130 1.09 -4.00 -12.14
CA SER A 130 1.94 -4.80 -13.03
C SER A 130 1.63 -6.30 -12.93
N VAL A 131 1.46 -6.83 -11.72
CA VAL A 131 1.10 -8.24 -11.52
C VAL A 131 -0.29 -8.55 -12.09
N GLU A 132 -1.25 -7.65 -11.92
CA GLU A 132 -2.61 -7.80 -12.46
C GLU A 132 -2.64 -7.78 -13.99
N ASP A 133 -1.84 -6.91 -14.60
CA ASP A 133 -1.74 -6.81 -16.05
C ASP A 133 -1.10 -8.09 -16.65
N LEU A 134 -0.05 -8.62 -16.01
CA LEU A 134 0.56 -9.92 -16.40
C LEU A 134 -0.40 -11.11 -16.23
N GLU A 135 -1.19 -11.13 -15.15
CA GLU A 135 -2.19 -12.18 -14.93
C GLU A 135 -3.28 -12.13 -16.03
N LYS A 136 -3.74 -10.94 -16.41
CA LYS A 136 -4.70 -10.75 -17.50
C LYS A 136 -4.15 -11.16 -18.86
N GLU A 137 -2.90 -10.80 -19.18
CA GLU A 137 -2.26 -11.21 -20.44
C GLU A 137 -2.18 -12.74 -20.56
N ARG A 138 -1.76 -13.41 -19.49
CA ARG A 138 -1.70 -14.88 -19.45
C ARG A 138 -3.07 -15.52 -19.65
N ASP A 139 -4.11 -14.95 -19.05
CA ASP A 139 -5.47 -15.49 -19.15
C ASP A 139 -6.05 -15.24 -20.56
N ASN A 140 -5.75 -14.10 -21.19
CA ASN A 140 -6.08 -13.82 -22.58
C ASN A 140 -5.39 -14.79 -23.54
N GLN A 141 -4.09 -15.06 -23.38
CA GLN A 141 -3.35 -16.02 -24.20
C GLN A 141 -3.93 -17.44 -24.10
N LYS A 142 -4.37 -17.85 -22.89
CA LYS A 142 -5.04 -19.14 -22.69
C LYS A 142 -6.39 -19.19 -23.40
N ALA A 143 -7.17 -18.12 -23.33
CA ALA A 143 -8.46 -18.03 -24.00
C ALA A 143 -8.29 -18.06 -25.54
N GLU A 144 -7.30 -17.34 -26.08
CA GLU A 144 -6.97 -17.34 -27.50
C GLU A 144 -6.51 -18.73 -27.98
N LEU A 145 -5.63 -19.39 -27.22
CA LEU A 145 -5.19 -20.75 -27.54
C LEU A 145 -6.33 -21.76 -27.51
N GLN A 146 -7.26 -21.63 -26.56
CA GLN A 146 -8.46 -22.46 -26.51
C GLN A 146 -9.40 -22.19 -27.69
N TRP A 147 -9.56 -20.92 -28.07
CA TRP A 147 -10.34 -20.53 -29.24
C TRP A 147 -9.73 -21.07 -30.54
N LEU A 148 -8.42 -20.94 -30.74
CA LEU A 148 -7.70 -21.51 -31.89
C LEU A 148 -7.84 -23.03 -31.96
N LYS A 149 -7.73 -23.72 -30.82
CA LYS A 149 -7.97 -25.17 -30.74
C LYS A 149 -9.40 -25.55 -31.15
N ASN A 150 -10.39 -24.76 -30.75
CA ASN A 150 -11.78 -24.99 -31.12
C ASN A 150 -12.06 -24.70 -32.61
N GLN A 151 -11.31 -23.77 -33.23
CA GLN A 151 -11.42 -23.49 -34.67
C GLN A 151 -10.81 -24.56 -35.56
N LEU A 152 -9.81 -25.29 -35.08
CA LEU A 152 -9.29 -26.49 -35.75
C LEU A 152 -10.33 -27.62 -35.67
N ASN A 153 -11.35 -27.55 -36.53
CA ASN A 153 -12.36 -28.58 -36.63
C ASN A 153 -11.68 -29.89 -37.07
N PRO A 154 -11.75 -30.99 -36.30
CA PRO A 154 -11.16 -32.26 -36.70
C PRO A 154 -11.68 -32.71 -38.07
N HIS A 155 -12.93 -32.40 -38.41
CA HIS A 155 -13.51 -32.67 -39.71
C HIS A 155 -12.82 -31.89 -40.85
N PHE A 156 -12.36 -30.66 -40.60
CA PHE A 156 -11.63 -29.87 -41.60
C PHE A 156 -10.25 -30.47 -41.88
N LEU A 157 -9.56 -30.91 -40.82
CA LEU A 157 -8.31 -31.66 -40.92
C LEU A 157 -8.49 -33.00 -41.67
N PHE A 158 -9.53 -33.77 -41.34
CA PHE A 158 -9.84 -35.03 -42.06
C PHE A 158 -10.22 -34.80 -43.53
N ASN A 159 -11.01 -33.77 -43.83
CA ASN A 159 -11.33 -33.39 -45.22
C ASN A 159 -10.09 -32.99 -46.02
N THR A 160 -9.14 -32.31 -45.38
CA THR A 160 -7.90 -31.89 -46.04
C THR A 160 -6.99 -33.10 -46.29
N MET A 161 -6.82 -33.99 -45.31
CA MET A 161 -6.06 -35.23 -45.49
C MET A 161 -6.65 -36.12 -46.58
N ASN A 162 -7.97 -36.37 -46.54
CA ASN A 162 -8.62 -37.25 -47.53
C ASN A 162 -8.51 -36.70 -48.97
N ASN A 163 -8.63 -35.37 -49.16
CA ASN A 163 -8.43 -34.77 -50.48
C ASN A 163 -6.99 -34.93 -50.97
N ILE A 164 -5.98 -34.71 -50.12
CA ILE A 164 -4.56 -34.86 -50.50
C ILE A 164 -4.22 -36.33 -50.78
N SER A 165 -4.69 -37.28 -49.97
CA SER A 165 -4.50 -38.72 -50.20
C SER A 165 -5.27 -39.27 -51.40
N SER A 166 -6.25 -38.52 -51.92
CA SER A 166 -6.94 -38.87 -53.16
C SER A 166 -6.26 -38.29 -54.41
N GLN A 167 -5.36 -37.31 -54.22
CA GLN A 167 -4.59 -36.66 -55.28
C GLN A 167 -3.19 -37.27 -55.47
N ILE A 168 -2.78 -38.17 -54.59
CA ILE A 168 -1.55 -38.99 -54.67
C ILE A 168 -1.98 -40.43 -54.90
#